data_AF-A0AAW9EH55-F1
#
_entry.id   AF-A0AAW9EH55-F1
#
_cell.length_a   1.000
_cell.length_b   1.000
_cell.length_c   1.000
_cell.angle_alpha   90.00
_cell.angle_beta   90.00
_cell.angle_gamma   90.00
#
_symmetry.space_group_name_H-M   'P 1'
#
loop_
_entity.id
_entity.type
_entity.pdbx_description
1 polymer ?
#
loop_
_entity_poly.entity_id
_entity_poly.type
_entity_poly.pdbx_seq_one_letter_code
_entity_poly.pdbx_strand_id
1 'polypeptide(L)' 'MTYSSATHAHSVNPATGETLAAYPWATSGDVERAIVQADIGFRQWRRESVAHRAQKLRD' A
#
# COMPACT_ATOMS: atom_id res chain seq x y z
N MET A 1 -9.28 23.44 -1.54
CA MET A 1 -8.91 22.62 -2.71
C MET A 1 -9.96 21.53 -2.86
N THR A 2 -10.59 21.42 -4.02
CA THR A 2 -11.58 20.36 -4.27
C THR A 2 -10.85 19.18 -4.90
N TYR A 3 -10.67 18.10 -4.16
CA TYR A 3 -10.10 16.86 -4.68
C TYR A 3 -11.19 16.04 -5.37
N SER A 4 -10.86 15.43 -6.51
CA SER A 4 -11.78 14.58 -7.29
C SER A 4 -11.30 13.13 -7.29
N SER A 5 -12.21 12.20 -7.56
CA SER A 5 -11.88 10.77 -7.72
C SER A 5 -10.86 10.50 -8.83
N ALA A 6 -10.73 11.40 -9.82
CA ALA A 6 -9.72 11.30 -10.86
C ALA A 6 -8.28 11.51 -10.33
N THR A 7 -8.12 12.18 -9.19
CA THR A 7 -6.81 12.54 -8.63
C THR A 7 -6.54 11.93 -7.27
N HIS A 8 -7.58 11.63 -6.48
CA HIS A 8 -7.46 11.17 -5.11
C HIS A 8 -8.44 10.03 -4.77
N ALA A 9 -7.99 9.14 -3.89
CA ALA A 9 -8.85 8.26 -3.11
C ALA A 9 -9.41 9.02 -1.90
N HIS A 10 -10.69 8.83 -1.58
CA HIS A 10 -11.34 9.49 -0.45
C HIS A 10 -11.77 8.48 0.61
N SER A 11 -11.38 8.74 1.86
CA SER A 11 -11.94 8.04 3.03
C SER A 11 -13.11 8.86 3.57
N VAL A 12 -14.29 8.25 3.63
CA VAL A 12 -15.53 8.90 4.06
C VAL A 12 -16.11 8.15 5.24
N ASN A 13 -16.55 8.88 6.27
CA ASN A 13 -17.25 8.31 7.40
C ASN A 13 -18.65 7.83 6.95
N PRO A 14 -18.97 6.53 7.01
CA PRO A 14 -20.25 6.03 6.54
C PRO A 14 -21.44 6.48 7.41
N ALA A 15 -21.21 6.88 8.67
CA ALA A 15 -22.27 7.32 9.58
C ALA A 15 -22.69 8.78 9.36
N THR A 16 -21.77 9.64 8.88
CA THR A 16 -22.01 11.09 8.75
C THR A 16 -21.89 11.62 7.32
N GLY A 17 -21.24 10.87 6.42
CA GLY A 17 -20.92 11.32 5.07
C GLY A 17 -19.74 12.29 4.98
N GLU A 18 -19.10 12.61 6.10
CA GLU A 18 -17.96 13.54 6.14
C GLU A 18 -16.69 12.89 5.58
N THR A 19 -15.89 13.65 4.83
CA THR A 19 -14.59 13.20 4.33
C THR A 19 -13.56 13.27 5.45
N LEU A 20 -12.96 12.13 5.78
CA LEU A 20 -11.92 12.00 6.80
C LEU A 20 -10.54 12.33 6.22
N ALA A 21 -10.28 11.90 4.99
CA ALA A 21 -9.00 12.11 4.32
C ALA A 21 -9.13 11.97 2.79
N ALA A 22 -8.18 12.58 2.08
CA ALA A 22 -7.98 12.42 0.64
C ALA A 22 -6.51 12.08 0.37
N TYR A 23 -6.26 11.05 -0.45
CA TYR A 23 -4.93 10.54 -0.76
C TYR A 23 -4.70 10.59 -2.27
N PRO A 24 -3.63 11.22 -2.77
CA PRO A 24 -3.36 11.26 -4.20
C PRO A 24 -3.10 9.84 -4.73
N TRP A 25 -3.48 9.58 -5.99
CA TRP A 25 -3.08 8.35 -6.65
C TRP A 25 -1.55 8.28 -6.80
N ALA A 26 -1.00 7.07 -6.68
CA ALA A 26 0.41 6.82 -6.93
C ALA A 26 0.77 7.22 -8.36
N THR A 27 1.93 7.86 -8.55
CA THR A 27 2.44 8.12 -9.89
C THR A 27 2.91 6.81 -10.53
N SER A 28 3.08 6.79 -11.86
CA SER A 28 3.66 5.62 -12.55
C SER A 28 5.04 5.25 -11.99
N GLY A 29 5.84 6.24 -11.60
CA GLY A 29 7.15 6.00 -10.99
C GLY A 29 7.06 5.40 -9.58
N ASP A 30 6.01 5.71 -8.83
CA ASP A 30 5.77 5.10 -7.53
C ASP A 30 5.34 3.64 -7.64
N VAL A 31 4.47 3.34 -8.61
CA VAL A 31 4.04 1.97 -8.91
C VAL A 31 5.22 1.12 -9.37
N GLU A 32 6.03 1.61 -10.31
CA GLU A 32 7.21 0.90 -10.79
C GLU A 32 8.19 0.61 -9.65
N ARG A 33 8.47 1.62 -8.81
CA ARG A 33 9.35 1.46 -7.65
C ARG A 33 8.82 0.42 -6.67
N ALA A 34 7.52 0.43 -6.39
CA ALA A 34 6.89 -0.54 -5.49
C ALA A 34 7.00 -1.98 -6.04
N ILE A 35 6.81 -2.17 -7.35
CA ILE A 35 6.95 -3.47 -8.02
C ILE A 35 8.41 -3.96 -7.94
N VAL A 36 9.38 -3.11 -8.27
CA VAL A 36 10.82 -3.45 -8.18
C VAL A 36 11.20 -3.83 -6.75
N GLN A 37 10.74 -3.07 -5.76
CA GLN A 37 10.97 -3.38 -4.35
C GLN A 37 10.35 -4.72 -3.94
N ALA A 38 9.13 -5.02 -4.41
CA ALA A 38 8.47 -6.28 -4.15
C ALA A 38 9.20 -7.47 -4.78
N ASP A 39 9.72 -7.36 -6.01
CA ASP A 39 10.52 -8.41 -6.65
C ASP A 39 11.82 -8.67 -5.89
N ILE A 40 12.56 -7.61 -5.55
CA ILE A 40 13.80 -7.72 -4.76
C ILE A 40 13.53 -8.38 -3.41
N GLY A 41 12.50 -7.90 -2.70
CA GLY A 41 12.07 -8.44 -1.42
C GLY A 41 11.67 -9.91 -1.51
N PHE A 42 10.89 -10.29 -2.52
CA PHE A 42 10.47 -11.67 -2.73
C PHE A 42 11.66 -12.61 -2.99
N ARG A 43 12.62 -12.20 -3.82
CA ARG A 43 13.83 -13.02 -4.13
C ARG A 43 14.63 -13.35 -2.88
N GLN A 44 14.67 -12.43 -1.92
CA GLN A 44 15.28 -12.65 -0.60
C GLN A 44 14.35 -13.52 0.26
N TRP A 45 13.10 -13.11 0.41
CA TRP A 45 12.13 -13.74 1.31
C TRP A 45 11.85 -15.21 1.01
N ARG A 46 11.83 -15.61 -0.27
CA ARG A 46 11.61 -17.02 -0.66
C ARG A 46 12.73 -17.96 -0.21
N ARG A 47 13.91 -17.43 0.13
CA ARG A 47 15.07 -18.20 0.62
C ARG A 47 15.06 -18.38 2.13
N GLU A 48 14.26 -17.61 2.86
CA GLU A 48 14.13 -17.74 4.30
C GLU A 48 13.50 -19.07 4.69
N SER A 49 13.84 -19.61 5.86
CA SER A 49 13.19 -20.83 6.36
C SER A 49 11.71 -20.57 6.64
N VAL A 50 10.86 -21.60 6.48
CA VAL A 50 9.44 -21.50 6.84
C VAL A 50 9.28 -21.10 8.31
N ALA A 51 10.13 -21.61 9.21
CA ALA A 51 10.11 -21.26 10.62
C ALA A 51 10.37 -19.76 10.85
N HIS A 52 11.37 -19.18 10.16
CA HIS A 52 11.65 -17.75 10.25
C HIS A 52 10.49 -16.92 9.69
N ARG A 53 9.93 -17.29 8.53
CA ARG A 53 8.76 -16.59 7.98
C ARG A 53 7.54 -16.67 8.89
N ALA A 54 7.31 -17.82 9.54
CA ALA A 54 6.23 -17.99 10.49
C ALA A 54 6.43 -17.16 11.76
N GLN A 55 7.67 -16.98 12.20
CA GLN A 55 7.98 -16.09 13.33
C GLN A 55 7.59 -14.63 13.00
N LYS A 56 7.88 -14.15 11.78
CA LYS A 56 7.48 -12.79 11.34
C LYS A 56 5.97 -12.54 11.30
N LEU A 57 5.14 -13.57 11.31
CA LEU A 57 3.68 -13.42 11.43
C LEU A 57 3.20 -13.33 12.89
N ARG A 58 4.04 -13.69 13.86
CA ARG A 58 3.73 -13.67 15.30
C ARG A 58 4.35 -12.49 16.03
N ASP A 59 5.45 -11.94 15.50
CA ASP A 59 6.14 -10.77 16.01
C ASP A 59 5.25 -9.51 16.00
#